data_AF-A0A7X6UTY7-F1
#
_entry.id   AF-A0A7X6UTY7-F1
#
_cell.length_a   1.000
_cell.length_b   1.000
_cell.length_c   1.000
_cell.angle_alpha   90.00
_cell.angle_beta   90.00
_cell.angle_gamma   90.00
#
_symmetry.space_group_name_H-M   'P 1'
#
loop_
_entity.id
_entity.type
_entity.pdbx_description
1 polymer ?
#
loop_
_entity_poly.entity_id
_entity_poly.type
_entity_poly.pdbx_seq_one_letter_code
_entity_poly.pdbx_strand_id
1 'polypeptide(L)'
;MKKIQIYDTTLRDGMQGEGISLSSAGKIRLALKLDEYGIDFIEGGFAASNPKDMEFFHEIKKHPLTYSKIVAFGSTRRARTPVGEDSGTQKLLEASTEVVAIFGKSWKLQITDVLRTTEAENRAMIHD
;
A
#
# COMPACT_ATOMS: atom_id res chain seq x y z
N MET A 1 -12.67 -27.83 0.60
CA MET A 1 -13.22 -26.48 0.39
C MET A 1 -12.11 -25.56 -0.09
N LYS A 2 -12.40 -24.60 -0.99
CA LYS A 2 -11.43 -23.56 -1.39
C LYS A 2 -11.30 -22.55 -0.24
N LYS A 3 -10.07 -22.19 0.13
CA LYS A 3 -9.82 -21.09 1.08
C LYS A 3 -10.08 -19.76 0.35
N ILE A 4 -10.95 -18.93 0.90
CA ILE A 4 -11.16 -17.54 0.47
C ILE A 4 -10.44 -16.67 1.48
N GLN A 5 -9.68 -15.69 0.99
CA GLN A 5 -9.00 -14.70 1.83
C GLN A 5 -9.60 -13.33 1.59
N ILE A 6 -9.72 -12.55 2.66
CA ILE A 6 -10.29 -11.20 2.63
C ILE A 6 -9.17 -10.17 2.68
N TYR A 7 -9.19 -9.25 1.72
CA TYR A 7 -8.27 -8.12 1.64
C TYR A 7 -9.07 -6.83 1.84
N ASP A 8 -8.91 -6.18 2.99
CA ASP A 8 -9.61 -4.96 3.34
C ASP A 8 -8.79 -3.72 2.94
N THR A 9 -9.45 -2.76 2.29
CA THR A 9 -8.86 -1.49 1.82
C THR A 9 -9.39 -0.27 2.57
N THR A 10 -10.10 -0.46 3.70
CA THR A 10 -10.79 0.61 4.42
C THR A 10 -9.82 1.70 4.89
N LEU A 11 -8.62 1.32 5.36
CA LEU A 11 -7.61 2.25 5.87
C LEU A 11 -6.80 2.99 4.79
N ARG A 12 -6.97 2.62 3.52
CA ARG A 12 -6.37 3.30 2.36
C ARG A 12 -7.43 3.85 1.43
N ASP A 13 -8.03 3.01 0.62
CA ASP A 13 -9.00 3.40 -0.43
C ASP A 13 -10.27 3.99 0.19
N GLY A 14 -10.76 3.38 1.28
CA GLY A 14 -11.92 3.87 2.02
C GLY A 14 -11.72 5.26 2.65
N MET A 15 -10.47 5.70 2.83
CA MET A 15 -10.12 7.02 3.36
C MET A 15 -9.85 8.07 2.29
N GLN A 16 -9.89 7.74 0.99
CA GLN A 16 -9.66 8.72 -0.08
C GLN A 16 -10.89 9.60 -0.37
N GLY A 17 -12.04 9.28 0.25
CA GLY A 17 -13.25 10.08 0.15
C GLY A 17 -13.11 11.45 0.83
N GLU A 18 -13.66 12.49 0.21
CA GLU A 18 -13.67 13.84 0.78
C GLU A 18 -14.32 13.84 2.17
N GLY A 19 -13.67 14.51 3.13
CA GLY A 19 -14.13 14.57 4.52
C GLY A 19 -13.86 13.32 5.37
N ILE A 20 -13.30 12.24 4.79
CA ILE A 20 -12.92 11.04 5.54
C ILE A 20 -11.45 11.14 5.93
N SER A 21 -11.19 11.27 7.23
CA SER A 21 -9.82 11.31 7.76
C SER A 21 -9.78 10.70 9.15
N LEU A 22 -8.91 9.71 9.33
CA LEU A 22 -8.62 9.11 10.63
C LEU A 22 -7.28 9.65 11.14
N SER A 23 -7.22 9.91 12.45
CA SER A 23 -5.93 10.07 13.13
C SER A 23 -5.18 8.73 13.14
N SER A 24 -3.88 8.76 13.41
CA SER A 24 -3.07 7.53 13.56
C SER A 24 -3.69 6.57 14.60
N ALA A 25 -4.09 7.09 15.76
CA ALA A 25 -4.81 6.31 16.78
C ALA A 25 -6.16 5.76 16.28
N GLY A 26 -6.88 6.52 15.43
CA GLY A 26 -8.09 6.06 14.77
C GLY A 26 -7.83 4.86 13.85
N LYS A 27 -6.76 4.94 13.04
CA LYS A 27 -6.34 3.85 12.16
C LYS A 27 -5.98 2.59 12.94
N ILE A 28 -5.22 2.72 14.03
CA ILE A 28 -4.83 1.59 14.89
C ILE A 28 -6.07 0.91 15.48
N ARG A 29 -7.01 1.68 16.03
CA ARG A 29 -8.25 1.12 16.59
C ARG A 29 -9.05 0.34 15.55
N LEU A 30 -9.14 0.85 14.32
CA LEU A 30 -9.84 0.16 13.25
C LEU A 30 -9.08 -1.10 12.79
N ALA A 31 -7.76 -1.04 12.65
CA ALA A 31 -6.93 -2.20 12.32
C ALA A 31 -7.11 -3.34 13.34
N LEU A 32 -7.12 -3.02 14.64
CA LEU A 32 -7.37 -4.00 15.71
C LEU A 32 -8.78 -4.60 15.61
N LYS A 33 -9.79 -3.82 15.23
CA LYS A 33 -11.15 -4.34 15.03
C LYS A 33 -11.27 -5.25 13.79
N LEU A 34 -10.56 -4.92 12.71
CA LEU A 34 -10.48 -5.78 11.54
C LEU A 34 -9.77 -7.11 11.86
N ASP A 35 -8.74 -7.08 12.71
CA ASP A 35 -8.09 -8.29 13.24
C ASP A 35 -9.05 -9.18 14.03
N GLU A 36 -9.82 -8.58 14.95
CA GLU A 36 -10.86 -9.29 15.71
C GLU A 36 -11.93 -9.93 14.81
N TYR A 37 -12.21 -9.36 13.64
CA TYR A 37 -13.15 -9.92 12.65
C TYR A 37 -12.54 -11.00 11.75
N GLY A 38 -11.24 -11.30 11.89
CA GLY A 38 -10.58 -12.35 11.12
C GLY A 38 -10.34 -11.97 9.66
N ILE A 39 -10.04 -10.69 9.39
CA ILE A 39 -9.63 -10.24 8.05
C ILE A 39 -8.20 -10.72 7.76
N ASP A 40 -7.94 -11.38 6.62
CA ASP A 40 -6.60 -11.91 6.34
C ASP A 40 -5.56 -10.78 6.13
N PHE A 41 -5.93 -9.75 5.37
CA PHE A 41 -5.03 -8.66 4.98
C PHE A 41 -5.69 -7.30 5.17
N ILE A 42 -4.97 -6.37 5.81
CA ILE A 42 -5.42 -5.00 6.06
C ILE A 42 -4.46 -4.03 5.35
N GLU A 43 -4.93 -3.33 4.33
CA GLU A 43 -4.15 -2.33 3.60
C GLU A 43 -4.04 -1.02 4.40
N GLY A 44 -2.87 -0.77 4.98
CA GLY A 44 -2.67 0.29 5.98
C GLY A 44 -2.51 1.71 5.43
N GLY A 45 -2.21 1.85 4.15
CA GLY A 45 -2.00 3.14 3.50
C GLY A 45 -0.88 3.14 2.47
N PHE A 46 -0.61 4.32 1.92
CA PHE A 46 0.43 4.55 0.92
C PHE A 46 1.61 5.27 1.56
N ALA A 47 2.54 4.46 2.08
CA ALA A 47 3.79 4.86 2.71
C ALA A 47 4.54 5.99 1.97
N ALA A 48 4.58 5.93 0.64
CA ALA A 48 5.35 6.89 -0.14
C ALA A 48 4.75 8.30 -0.18
N SER A 49 3.43 8.40 -0.16
CA SER A 49 2.68 9.63 -0.45
C SER A 49 2.24 10.39 0.80
N ASN A 50 1.98 9.69 1.90
CA ASN A 50 1.40 10.28 3.11
C ASN A 50 2.25 9.97 4.37
N PRO A 51 2.86 10.99 5.01
CA PRO A 51 3.61 10.81 6.26
C PRO A 51 2.80 10.17 7.39
N LYS A 52 1.48 10.41 7.44
CA LYS A 52 0.59 9.80 8.47
C LYS A 52 0.43 8.29 8.28
N ASP A 53 0.52 7.82 7.03
CA ASP A 53 0.47 6.38 6.75
C ASP A 53 1.78 5.73 7.21
N MET A 54 2.91 6.41 7.05
CA MET A 54 4.18 5.97 7.60
C MET A 54 4.15 5.89 9.12
N GLU A 55 3.59 6.90 9.79
CA GLU A 55 3.39 6.89 11.24
C GLU A 55 2.52 5.69 11.68
N PHE A 56 1.43 5.41 10.96
CA PHE A 56 0.61 4.21 11.22
C PHE A 56 1.42 2.92 11.15
N PHE A 57 2.27 2.72 10.14
CA PHE A 57 3.12 1.52 10.04
C PHE A 57 4.13 1.39 11.18
N HIS A 58 4.62 2.51 11.73
CA HIS A 58 5.49 2.49 12.90
C HIS A 58 4.71 2.18 14.18
N GLU A 59 3.55 2.80 14.37
CA GLU A 59 2.78 2.65 15.59
C GLU A 59 2.08 1.28 15.68
N ILE A 60 1.57 0.74 14.57
CA ILE A 60 0.89 -0.56 14.57
C ILE A 60 1.82 -1.71 15.00
N LYS A 61 3.14 -1.58 14.85
CA LYS A 61 4.14 -2.55 15.35
C LYS A 61 4.12 -2.67 16.88
N LYS A 62 3.62 -1.67 17.61
CA LYS A 62 3.43 -1.70 19.07
C LYS A 62 2.15 -2.43 19.49
N HIS A 63 1.29 -2.76 18.53
CA HIS A 63 0.00 -3.41 18.72
C HIS A 63 -0.07 -4.69 17.89
N PRO A 64 0.62 -5.77 18.31
CA PRO A 64 0.70 -6.99 17.52
C PRO A 64 -0.69 -7.56 17.25
N LEU A 65 -0.97 -7.84 15.97
CA LEU A 65 -2.20 -8.46 15.51
C LEU A 65 -2.14 -9.98 15.73
N THR A 66 -3.30 -10.59 15.95
CA THR A 66 -3.40 -12.03 16.26
C THR A 66 -3.70 -12.88 15.04
N TYR A 67 -4.28 -12.28 13.99
CA TYR A 67 -4.74 -12.98 12.80
C TYR A 67 -4.29 -12.29 11.50
N SER A 68 -4.55 -10.99 11.38
CA SER A 68 -4.36 -10.20 10.17
C SER A 68 -2.89 -9.89 9.88
N LYS A 69 -2.59 -9.73 8.59
CA LYS A 69 -1.33 -9.14 8.12
C LYS A 69 -1.56 -7.72 7.65
N ILE A 70 -0.74 -6.78 8.15
CA ILE A 70 -0.72 -5.41 7.63
C ILE A 70 -0.03 -5.40 6.27
N VAL A 71 -0.62 -4.68 5.32
CA VAL A 71 -0.12 -4.52 3.95
C VAL A 71 0.26 -3.06 3.68
N ALA A 72 1.50 -2.83 3.25
CA ALA A 72 1.88 -1.54 2.67
C ALA A 72 1.49 -1.48 1.19
N PHE A 73 0.85 -0.40 0.76
CA PHE A 73 0.44 -0.20 -0.63
C PHE A 73 1.36 0.81 -1.33
N GLY A 74 1.73 0.53 -2.59
CA GLY A 74 2.45 1.49 -3.41
C GLY A 74 2.49 1.15 -4.88
N SER A 75 3.13 2.02 -5.66
CA SER A 75 3.30 1.81 -7.10
C SER A 75 4.61 1.10 -7.42
N THR A 76 4.73 0.58 -8.65
CA THR A 76 6.04 0.32 -9.27
C THR A 76 6.93 1.55 -9.22
N ARG A 77 8.24 1.36 -9.39
CA ARG A 77 9.20 2.47 -9.48
C ARG A 77 8.85 3.47 -10.58
N ARG A 78 9.31 4.71 -10.47
CA ARG A 78 9.10 5.74 -11.50
C ARG A 78 9.82 5.40 -12.82
N ALA A 79 9.23 5.85 -13.93
CA ALA A 79 9.84 5.69 -15.26
C ALA A 79 11.19 6.42 -15.33
N ARG A 80 12.21 5.74 -15.88
CA ARG A 80 13.60 6.23 -16.01
C ARG A 80 14.33 6.44 -14.67
N THR A 81 13.80 5.92 -13.57
CA THR A 81 14.48 5.91 -12.26
C THR A 81 14.84 4.47 -11.93
N PRO A 82 16.10 4.14 -11.59
CA PRO A 82 16.46 2.81 -11.11
C PRO A 82 15.68 2.45 -9.83
N VAL A 83 15.25 1.19 -9.66
CA VAL A 83 14.43 0.77 -8.50
C VAL A 83 15.13 1.00 -7.16
N GLY A 84 16.47 0.87 -7.12
CA GLY A 84 17.27 1.15 -5.94
C GLY A 84 17.30 2.63 -5.54
N GLU A 85 16.99 3.54 -6.46
CA GLU A 85 16.96 4.98 -6.24
C GLU A 85 15.52 5.53 -6.12
N ASP A 86 14.51 4.69 -6.37
CA ASP A 86 13.12 5.14 -6.30
C ASP A 86 12.66 5.30 -4.85
N SER A 87 12.43 6.55 -4.47
CA SER A 87 11.97 6.90 -3.11
C SER A 87 10.63 6.28 -2.73
N GLY A 88 9.78 5.95 -3.71
CA GLY A 88 8.52 5.26 -3.45
C GLY A 88 8.76 3.83 -3.00
N THR A 89 9.59 3.09 -3.76
CA THR A 89 10.00 1.73 -3.42
C THR A 89 10.76 1.68 -2.10
N GLN A 90 11.70 2.60 -1.84
CA GLN A 90 12.42 2.64 -0.56
C GLN A 90 11.46 2.82 0.63
N LYS A 91 10.46 3.69 0.52
CA LYS A 91 9.46 3.88 1.59
C LYS A 91 8.57 2.65 1.82
N LEU A 92 8.34 1.80 0.81
CA LEU A 92 7.65 0.52 1.02
C LEU A 92 8.49 -0.43 1.88
N LEU A 93 9.82 -0.43 1.71
CA LEU A 93 10.74 -1.19 2.55
C LEU A 93 10.79 -0.61 3.98
N GLU A 94 10.84 0.72 4.11
CA GLU A 94 10.83 1.41 5.41
C GLU A 94 9.57 1.10 6.24
N ALA A 95 8.41 0.90 5.60
CA ALA A 95 7.19 0.50 6.30
C ALA A 95 7.39 -0.83 7.07
N SER A 96 8.30 -1.70 6.62
CA SER A 96 8.62 -3.01 7.20
C SER A 96 7.37 -3.84 7.51
N THR A 97 6.48 -3.93 6.54
CA THR A 97 5.32 -4.82 6.58
C THR A 97 5.69 -6.18 5.99
N GLU A 98 5.04 -7.27 6.45
CA GLU A 98 5.30 -8.61 5.93
C GLU A 98 4.85 -8.75 4.46
N VAL A 99 3.83 -7.98 4.07
CA VAL A 99 3.20 -8.05 2.75
C VAL A 99 3.14 -6.65 2.16
N VAL A 100 3.50 -6.54 0.88
CA VAL A 100 3.41 -5.30 0.11
C VAL A 100 2.52 -5.52 -1.09
N ALA A 101 1.53 -4.65 -1.30
CA ALA A 101 0.71 -4.60 -2.50
C ALA A 101 1.25 -3.54 -3.44
N ILE A 102 1.72 -3.96 -4.61
CA ILE A 102 2.28 -3.09 -5.64
C ILE A 102 1.32 -3.00 -6.82
N PHE A 103 1.06 -1.78 -7.31
CA PHE A 103 0.31 -1.56 -8.55
C PHE A 103 1.17 -0.97 -9.66
N GLY A 104 0.92 -1.41 -10.89
CA GLY A 104 1.48 -0.84 -12.12
C GLY A 104 0.36 -0.49 -13.10
N LYS A 105 0.56 0.53 -13.94
CA LYS A 105 -0.43 0.92 -14.96
C LYS A 105 -0.35 -0.06 -16.13
N SER A 106 -1.48 -0.64 -16.52
CA SER A 106 -1.56 -1.58 -17.65
C SER A 106 -2.30 -1.02 -18.86
N TRP A 107 -3.07 0.06 -18.70
CA TRP A 107 -3.78 0.68 -19.81
C TRP A 107 -2.83 1.55 -20.64
N LYS A 108 -2.74 1.27 -21.95
CA LYS A 108 -1.88 1.98 -22.90
C LYS A 108 -2.00 3.50 -22.84
N LEU A 109 -3.22 4.04 -22.72
CA LEU A 109 -3.45 5.49 -22.56
C LEU A 109 -2.74 6.05 -21.32
N GLN A 110 -2.78 5.33 -20.19
CA GLN A 110 -2.10 5.78 -18.98
C GLN A 110 -0.58 5.68 -19.12
N ILE A 111 -0.08 4.72 -19.89
CA ILE A 111 1.35 4.59 -20.16
C ILE A 111 1.85 5.78 -21.00
N THR A 112 1.15 6.11 -22.08
CA THR A 112 1.58 7.17 -23.03
C THR A 112 1.29 8.58 -22.53
N ASP A 113 0.15 8.80 -21.90
CA ASP A 113 -0.34 10.17 -21.62
C ASP A 113 -0.16 10.59 -20.16
N VAL A 114 -0.24 9.64 -19.23
CA VAL A 114 -0.08 9.91 -17.79
C VAL A 114 1.36 9.70 -17.35
N LEU A 115 1.92 8.51 -17.60
CA LEU A 115 3.30 8.20 -17.25
C LEU A 115 4.32 8.77 -18.25
N ARG A 116 3.86 9.11 -19.46
CA ARG A 116 4.69 9.67 -20.54
C ARG A 116 5.93 8.82 -20.81
N THR A 117 5.71 7.51 -20.93
CA THR A 117 6.74 6.51 -21.16
C THR A 117 6.36 5.52 -22.26
N THR A 118 7.26 4.59 -22.59
CA THR A 118 7.02 3.54 -23.59
C THR A 118 6.47 2.28 -22.94
N GLU A 119 5.81 1.41 -23.72
CA GLU A 119 5.38 0.10 -23.22
C GLU A 119 6.56 -0.78 -22.76
N ALA A 120 7.73 -0.63 -23.40
CA ALA A 120 8.93 -1.35 -23.02
C ALA A 120 9.43 -0.92 -21.62
N GLU A 121 9.49 0.40 -21.39
CA GLU A 121 9.84 0.94 -20.08
C GLU A 121 8.78 0.59 -19.02
N ASN A 122 7.49 0.60 -19.35
CA ASN A 122 6.44 0.18 -18.42
C ASN A 122 6.56 -1.30 -18.02
N ARG A 123 6.93 -2.18 -18.96
CA ARG A 123 7.23 -3.58 -18.64
C ARG A 123 8.46 -3.72 -17.76
N ALA A 124 9.51 -2.93 -18.00
CA ALA A 124 10.68 -2.88 -17.12
C ALA A 124 10.30 -2.41 -15.70
N MET A 125 9.48 -1.37 -15.58
CA MET A 125 8.96 -0.90 -14.28
C MET A 125 8.16 -1.96 -13.51
N ILE A 126 7.44 -2.86 -14.20
CA ILE A 126 6.67 -3.96 -13.57
C ILE A 126 7.58 -5.13 -13.18
N HIS A 127 8.65 -5.35 -13.95
CA HIS A 127 9.62 -6.41 -13.71
C HIS A 127 10.52 -6.11 -12.50
N ASP A 128 10.94 -4.85 -12.36
CA ASP A 128 11.83 -4.37 -11.29
C ASP A 128 11.14 -4.30 -9.92
#